data_AF-A0A924XM82-F1
#
_entry.id   AF-A0A924XM82-F1
#
_cell.length_a   1.000
_cell.length_b   1.000
_cell.length_c   1.000
_cell.angle_alpha   90.00
_cell.angle_beta   90.00
_cell.angle_gamma   90.00
#
_symmetry.space_group_name_H-M   'P 1'
#
loop_
_entity.id
_entity.type
_entity.pdbx_description
1 polymer ?
#
loop_
_entity_poly.entity_id
_entity_poly.type
_entity_poly.pdbx_seq_one_letter_code
_entity_poly.pdbx_strand_id
1 'polypeptide(L)'
;MTNKILLRGCAPEPLIHYLKALGVMRLVAEQLDKTVCGAWTADGFALETTATESELVEFFLSEYKPTPIVAPWNNSSGFYPKDKKARGYIESLFALSDSRFEEFYTVVKTAQKIVGERTEAPKDNEKMAMMQQARCLFPEKSVAWLDAAFVIGTEKPDYLPLLGSGGNDGNFSFTTNLFEKWLNTLSKTNSEKQKNASKNQLHAALFLNPVGLEKAAIGQFHPGGAGGANASQGVDGDFLVNPWDFIFIIEGSLMLASATVRQLQAGARSRAS
;
A
#
# COMPACT_ATOMS: atom_id res chain seq x y z
N MET A 1 -5.25 -30.06 6.02
CA MET A 1 -5.47 -30.26 4.56
C MET A 1 -5.18 -28.91 3.93
N THR A 2 -4.27 -28.85 2.95
CA THR A 2 -3.94 -27.59 2.26
C THR A 2 -4.76 -27.48 0.98
N ASN A 3 -5.33 -26.30 0.76
CA ASN A 3 -6.04 -25.94 -0.47
C ASN A 3 -5.06 -25.22 -1.39
N LYS A 4 -5.22 -25.44 -2.70
CA LYS A 4 -4.50 -24.70 -3.73
C LYS A 4 -5.45 -23.74 -4.42
N ILE A 5 -5.30 -22.44 -4.18
CA ILE A 5 -6.12 -21.37 -4.75
C ILE A 5 -5.33 -20.71 -5.87
N LEU A 6 -5.89 -20.67 -7.08
CA LEU A 6 -5.24 -20.03 -8.22
C LEU A 6 -5.71 -18.58 -8.38
N LEU A 7 -4.84 -17.64 -8.03
CA LEU A 7 -5.07 -16.20 -8.15
C LEU A 7 -4.67 -15.73 -9.55
N ARG A 8 -5.61 -15.86 -10.50
CA ARG A 8 -5.38 -15.47 -11.91
C ARG A 8 -5.11 -13.98 -12.08
N GLY A 9 -5.57 -13.13 -11.15
CA GLY A 9 -5.27 -11.69 -11.14
C GLY A 9 -3.82 -11.36 -10.81
N CYS A 10 -3.08 -12.32 -10.27
CA CYS A 10 -1.73 -12.15 -9.74
C CYS A 10 -0.67 -12.75 -10.70
N ALA A 11 -0.59 -12.26 -11.93
CA ALA A 11 0.43 -12.68 -12.89
C ALA A 11 1.86 -12.23 -12.47
N PRO A 12 2.93 -12.89 -12.95
CA PRO A 12 4.31 -12.46 -12.68
C PRO A 12 4.68 -11.16 -13.40
N GLU A 13 3.92 -10.79 -14.45
CA GLU A 13 4.08 -9.55 -15.21
C GLU A 13 2.70 -8.96 -15.56
N PRO A 14 2.58 -7.63 -15.71
CA PRO A 14 3.59 -6.59 -15.39
C PRO A 14 3.83 -6.44 -13.88
N LEU A 15 4.79 -5.57 -13.49
CA LEU A 15 5.22 -5.36 -12.09
C LEU A 15 4.06 -5.17 -11.11
N ILE A 16 2.95 -4.54 -11.52
CA ILE A 16 1.77 -4.37 -10.66
C ILE A 16 1.13 -5.68 -10.22
N HIS A 17 1.06 -6.67 -11.11
CA HIS A 17 0.51 -7.98 -10.79
C HIS A 17 1.47 -8.76 -9.89
N TYR A 18 2.78 -8.60 -10.13
CA TYR A 18 3.82 -9.18 -9.29
C TYR A 18 3.72 -8.66 -7.85
N LEU A 19 3.67 -7.33 -7.67
CA LEU A 19 3.54 -6.71 -6.36
C LEU A 19 2.22 -7.10 -5.69
N LYS A 20 1.12 -7.13 -6.43
CA LYS A 20 -0.15 -7.61 -5.90
C LYS A 20 -0.05 -9.03 -5.36
N ALA A 21 0.59 -9.96 -6.09
CA ALA A 21 0.79 -11.32 -5.65
C ALA A 21 1.58 -11.39 -4.33
N LEU A 22 2.66 -10.61 -4.23
CA LEU A 22 3.46 -10.49 -3.01
C LEU A 22 2.66 -9.90 -1.84
N GLY A 23 1.85 -8.88 -2.10
CA GLY A 23 0.98 -8.26 -1.10
C GLY A 23 -0.02 -9.25 -0.54
N VAL A 24 -0.72 -9.98 -1.43
CA VAL A 24 -1.67 -11.02 -1.02
C VAL A 24 -0.97 -12.12 -0.21
N MET A 25 0.15 -12.65 -0.71
CA MET A 25 0.89 -13.70 -0.02
C MET A 25 1.35 -13.26 1.37
N ARG A 26 1.93 -12.06 1.50
CA ARG A 26 2.40 -11.55 2.78
C ARG A 26 1.26 -11.38 3.77
N LEU A 27 0.16 -10.76 3.35
CA LEU A 27 -0.98 -10.50 4.23
C LEU A 27 -1.60 -11.80 4.73
N VAL A 28 -1.73 -12.80 3.86
CA VAL A 28 -2.18 -14.15 4.27
C VAL A 28 -1.19 -14.76 5.26
N ALA A 29 0.11 -14.71 4.97
CA ALA A 29 1.16 -15.27 5.83
C ALA A 29 1.17 -14.66 7.24
N GLU A 30 0.93 -13.36 7.34
CA GLU A 30 0.99 -12.62 8.60
C GLU A 30 -0.30 -12.72 9.42
N GLN A 31 -1.46 -12.81 8.76
CA GLN A 31 -2.76 -12.55 9.41
C GLN A 31 -3.78 -13.67 9.29
N LEU A 32 -3.60 -14.64 8.39
CA LEU A 32 -4.56 -15.72 8.16
C LEU A 32 -3.93 -17.11 8.35
N ASP A 33 -2.83 -17.39 7.66
CA ASP A 33 -2.17 -18.70 7.65
C ASP A 33 -0.64 -18.56 7.51
N LYS A 34 0.07 -18.78 8.62
CA LYS A 34 1.54 -18.69 8.70
C LYS A 34 2.27 -19.76 7.87
N THR A 35 1.57 -20.79 7.41
CA THR A 35 2.15 -21.88 6.62
C THR A 35 1.95 -21.69 5.12
N VAL A 36 1.33 -20.58 4.71
CA VAL A 36 1.04 -20.30 3.31
C VAL A 36 2.31 -20.31 2.46
N CYS A 37 2.21 -20.99 1.32
CA CYS A 37 3.23 -20.99 0.28
C CYS A 37 2.65 -20.42 -1.00
N GLY A 38 3.50 -19.82 -1.83
CA GLY A 38 3.11 -19.18 -3.07
C GLY A 38 4.07 -19.49 -4.20
N ALA A 39 3.54 -19.80 -5.38
CA ALA A 39 4.35 -19.99 -6.58
C ALA A 39 3.58 -19.50 -7.81
N TRP A 40 4.28 -18.79 -8.71
CA TRP A 40 3.72 -18.51 -10.03
C TRP A 40 3.67 -19.77 -10.89
N THR A 41 2.56 -19.91 -11.61
CA THR A 41 2.33 -20.92 -12.64
C THR A 41 2.07 -20.23 -13.98
N ALA A 42 1.84 -20.99 -15.04
CA ALA A 42 1.44 -20.43 -16.33
C ALA A 42 0.11 -19.66 -16.28
N ASP A 43 -0.77 -19.99 -15.33
CA ASP A 43 -2.15 -19.48 -15.26
C ASP A 43 -2.37 -18.42 -14.17
N GLY A 44 -1.35 -18.08 -13.37
CA GLY A 44 -1.44 -17.10 -12.28
C GLY A 44 -0.59 -17.46 -11.06
N PHE A 45 -0.88 -16.83 -9.92
CA PHE A 45 -0.20 -17.14 -8.66
C PHE A 45 -0.97 -18.23 -7.90
N ALA A 46 -0.36 -19.39 -7.72
CA ALA A 46 -0.92 -20.46 -6.90
C ALA A 46 -0.56 -20.22 -5.43
N LEU A 47 -1.59 -20.03 -4.60
CA LEU A 47 -1.49 -19.91 -3.15
C LEU A 47 -1.87 -21.25 -2.51
N GLU A 48 -0.95 -21.88 -1.79
CA GLU A 48 -1.22 -23.07 -0.99
C GLU A 48 -1.41 -22.67 0.47
N THR A 49 -2.62 -22.85 1.00
CA THR A 49 -3.03 -22.40 2.34
C THR A 49 -4.07 -23.32 2.95
N THR A 50 -4.24 -23.31 4.27
CA THR A 50 -5.35 -24.02 4.95
C THR A 50 -6.72 -23.40 4.67
N ALA A 51 -6.78 -22.13 4.26
CA ALA A 51 -8.03 -21.44 3.94
C ALA A 51 -8.62 -21.88 2.59
N THR A 52 -9.92 -21.83 2.46
CA THR A 52 -10.65 -21.96 1.19
C THR A 52 -10.67 -20.64 0.42
N GLU A 53 -11.07 -20.67 -0.85
CA GLU A 53 -11.23 -19.46 -1.66
C GLU A 53 -12.23 -18.47 -1.03
N SER A 54 -13.34 -18.97 -0.49
CA SER A 54 -14.36 -18.15 0.18
C SER A 54 -13.83 -17.51 1.47
N GLU A 55 -13.07 -18.27 2.28
CA GLU A 55 -12.44 -17.75 3.50
C GLU A 55 -11.36 -16.71 3.17
N LEU A 56 -10.59 -16.89 2.08
CA LEU A 56 -9.62 -15.90 1.63
C LEU A 56 -10.30 -14.56 1.26
N VAL A 57 -11.43 -14.61 0.56
CA VAL A 57 -12.19 -13.42 0.19
C VAL A 57 -12.79 -12.75 1.43
N GLU A 58 -13.39 -13.54 2.32
CA GLU A 58 -13.97 -13.03 3.57
C GLU A 58 -12.91 -12.40 4.47
N PHE A 59 -11.74 -13.03 4.58
CA PHE A 59 -10.59 -12.48 5.30
C PHE A 59 -10.27 -11.06 4.83
N PHE A 60 -10.11 -10.82 3.53
CA PHE A 60 -9.78 -9.49 3.03
C PHE A 60 -10.90 -8.46 3.29
N LEU A 61 -12.17 -8.85 3.15
CA LEU A 61 -13.30 -7.92 3.36
C LEU A 61 -13.50 -7.54 4.83
N SER A 62 -13.33 -8.52 5.74
CA SER A 62 -13.84 -8.42 7.10
C SER A 62 -12.75 -8.44 8.17
N GLU A 63 -11.63 -9.10 7.96
CA GLU A 63 -10.63 -9.38 9.00
C GLU A 63 -9.28 -8.71 8.78
N TYR A 64 -8.91 -8.51 7.51
CA TYR A 64 -7.65 -7.90 7.08
C TYR A 64 -7.41 -6.56 7.79
N LYS A 65 -6.24 -6.47 8.43
CA LYS A 65 -5.74 -5.28 9.11
C LYS A 65 -4.67 -4.61 8.23
N PRO A 66 -4.93 -3.42 7.67
CA PRO A 66 -3.96 -2.76 6.80
C PRO A 66 -2.68 -2.38 7.51
N THR A 67 -1.56 -2.40 6.76
CA THR A 67 -0.28 -1.94 7.31
C THR A 67 -0.36 -0.43 7.57
N PRO A 68 0.08 0.06 8.75
CA PRO A 68 0.04 1.48 9.06
C PRO A 68 1.09 2.29 8.26
N ILE A 69 0.69 2.74 7.08
CA ILE A 69 1.53 3.48 6.12
C ILE A 69 1.20 4.98 6.16
N VAL A 70 2.17 5.80 6.55
CA VAL A 70 2.06 7.27 6.57
C VAL A 70 3.36 7.91 6.07
N ALA A 71 3.30 9.16 5.60
CA ALA A 71 4.46 9.91 5.14
C ALA A 71 4.44 11.36 5.66
N PRO A 72 4.57 11.58 6.99
CA PRO A 72 4.52 12.92 7.57
C PRO A 72 5.62 13.85 7.05
N TRP A 73 6.70 13.34 6.47
CA TRP A 73 7.77 14.14 5.85
C TRP A 73 7.40 14.70 4.46
N ASN A 74 6.21 14.41 3.92
CA ASN A 74 5.75 14.90 2.62
C ASN A 74 4.59 15.89 2.77
N ASN A 75 4.51 16.89 1.87
CA ASN A 75 3.29 17.67 1.68
C ASN A 75 2.20 16.79 1.06
N SER A 76 0.92 17.20 1.19
CA SER A 76 -0.22 16.40 0.74
C SER A 76 -0.28 15.01 1.37
N SER A 77 0.16 14.90 2.63
CA SER A 77 0.17 13.64 3.40
C SER A 77 -0.95 13.58 4.45
N GLY A 78 -1.55 14.73 4.78
CA GLY A 78 -2.64 14.87 5.75
C GLY A 78 -2.23 15.48 7.08
N PHE A 79 -0.94 15.74 7.27
CA PHE A 79 -0.39 16.23 8.54
C PHE A 79 -0.21 17.74 8.61
N TYR A 80 -0.31 18.46 7.49
CA TYR A 80 -0.11 19.90 7.43
C TYR A 80 -1.40 20.66 7.15
N PRO A 81 -1.59 21.91 7.63
CA PRO A 81 -2.80 22.73 7.44
C PRO A 81 -3.35 22.77 6.00
N LYS A 82 -2.47 22.78 4.99
CA LYS A 82 -2.86 22.80 3.56
C LYS A 82 -3.42 21.46 3.04
N ASP A 83 -3.17 20.35 3.73
CA ASP A 83 -3.51 18.99 3.30
C ASP A 83 -4.99 18.61 3.58
N LYS A 84 -5.93 19.50 3.24
CA LYS A 84 -7.35 19.37 3.63
C LYS A 84 -7.97 18.03 3.21
N LYS A 85 -7.71 17.57 1.98
CA LYS A 85 -8.25 16.32 1.43
C LYS A 85 -7.73 15.10 2.19
N ALA A 86 -6.42 14.99 2.32
CA ALA A 86 -5.77 13.87 3.01
C ALA A 86 -6.16 13.83 4.51
N ARG A 87 -6.23 15.00 5.17
CA ARG A 87 -6.70 15.08 6.55
C ARG A 87 -8.14 14.60 6.70
N GLY A 88 -9.03 15.00 5.79
CA GLY A 88 -10.42 14.52 5.78
C GLY A 88 -10.54 13.01 5.69
N TYR A 89 -9.66 12.34 4.95
CA TYR A 89 -9.61 10.87 4.92
C TYR A 89 -9.12 10.28 6.25
N ILE A 90 -8.08 10.85 6.85
CA ILE A 90 -7.60 10.43 8.18
C ILE A 90 -8.73 10.58 9.21
N GLU A 91 -9.38 11.74 9.27
CA GLU A 91 -10.50 12.02 10.18
C GLU A 91 -11.66 11.04 9.96
N SER A 92 -12.00 10.74 8.70
CA SER A 92 -13.04 9.77 8.37
C SER A 92 -12.67 8.36 8.83
N LEU A 93 -11.42 7.93 8.66
CA LEU A 93 -10.95 6.64 9.16
C LEU A 93 -11.05 6.57 10.69
N PHE A 94 -10.63 7.62 11.41
CA PHE A 94 -10.82 7.69 12.86
C PHE A 94 -12.29 7.61 13.28
N ALA A 95 -13.18 8.28 12.54
CA ALA A 95 -14.62 8.27 12.81
C ALA A 95 -15.24 6.88 12.63
N LEU A 96 -14.65 6.00 11.81
CA LEU A 96 -15.11 4.62 11.72
C LEU A 96 -14.98 3.91 13.07
N SER A 97 -13.94 4.18 13.87
CA SER A 97 -13.65 3.38 15.09
C SER A 97 -13.68 1.87 14.80
N ASP A 98 -13.06 1.49 13.68
CA ASP A 98 -12.89 0.09 13.28
C ASP A 98 -11.54 -0.43 13.81
N SER A 99 -11.55 -1.60 14.45
CA SER A 99 -10.38 -2.21 15.08
C SER A 99 -9.31 -2.60 14.07
N ARG A 100 -9.66 -2.76 12.79
CA ARG A 100 -8.69 -3.02 11.72
C ARG A 100 -7.65 -1.91 11.54
N PHE A 101 -7.95 -0.69 11.98
CA PHE A 101 -7.08 0.48 11.83
C PHE A 101 -6.45 0.95 13.17
N GLU A 102 -6.52 0.18 14.25
CA GLU A 102 -5.97 0.59 15.56
C GLU A 102 -4.48 0.95 15.52
N GLU A 103 -3.68 0.14 14.82
CA GLU A 103 -2.25 0.42 14.63
C GLU A 103 -2.05 1.68 13.77
N PHE A 104 -2.87 1.87 12.73
CA PHE A 104 -2.85 3.09 11.92
C PHE A 104 -3.16 4.33 12.75
N TYR A 105 -4.16 4.30 13.62
CA TYR A 105 -4.48 5.42 14.51
C TYR A 105 -3.31 5.77 15.44
N THR A 106 -2.63 4.75 15.95
CA THR A 106 -1.45 4.92 16.83
C THR A 106 -0.30 5.60 16.07
N VAL A 107 -0.08 5.18 14.83
CA VAL A 107 0.96 5.73 13.95
C VAL A 107 0.63 7.15 13.52
N VAL A 108 -0.63 7.46 13.19
CA VAL A 108 -1.07 8.83 12.91
C VAL A 108 -0.85 9.74 14.12
N LYS A 109 -1.23 9.32 15.33
CA LYS A 109 -0.99 10.10 16.55
C LYS A 109 0.49 10.35 16.80
N THR A 110 1.34 9.36 16.53
CA THR A 110 2.80 9.48 16.65
C THR A 110 3.36 10.43 15.60
N ALA A 111 2.91 10.31 14.35
CA ALA A 111 3.27 11.20 13.25
C ALA A 111 2.85 12.65 13.54
N GLN A 112 1.66 12.89 14.10
CA GLN A 112 1.21 14.21 14.54
C GLN A 112 2.14 14.81 15.60
N LYS A 113 2.60 14.01 16.57
CA LYS A 113 3.58 14.47 17.58
C LYS A 113 4.93 14.84 16.95
N ILE A 114 5.41 14.06 15.98
CA ILE A 114 6.66 14.33 15.26
C ILE A 114 6.54 15.62 14.42
N VAL A 115 5.40 15.80 13.75
CA VAL A 115 5.11 16.99 12.93
C VAL A 115 5.05 18.26 13.80
N GLY A 116 4.41 18.18 14.97
CA GLY A 116 4.31 19.28 15.91
C GLY A 116 3.53 20.47 15.33
N GLU A 117 4.03 21.68 15.54
CA GLU A 117 3.37 22.92 15.10
C GLU A 117 3.69 23.32 13.64
N ARG A 118 4.37 22.45 12.89
CA ARG A 118 4.78 22.75 11.51
C ARG A 118 3.57 22.97 10.60
N THR A 119 3.67 23.98 9.76
CA THR A 119 2.63 24.34 8.79
C THR A 119 2.86 23.76 7.40
N GLU A 120 4.06 23.23 7.14
CA GLU A 120 4.46 22.57 5.90
C GLU A 120 5.52 21.50 6.14
N ALA A 121 5.68 20.59 5.17
CA ALA A 121 6.66 19.53 5.25
C ALA A 121 8.09 20.06 5.29
N PRO A 122 8.95 19.52 6.18
CA PRO A 122 10.34 19.93 6.27
C PRO A 122 11.11 19.62 4.99
N LYS A 123 12.23 20.31 4.80
CA LYS A 123 13.15 20.12 3.67
C LYS A 123 14.51 19.64 4.17
N ASP A 124 15.29 19.07 3.26
CA ASP A 124 16.71 18.74 3.46
C ASP A 124 16.99 18.01 4.80
N ASN A 125 17.87 18.57 5.63
CA ASN A 125 18.29 17.97 6.90
C ASN A 125 17.14 17.83 7.90
N GLU A 126 16.18 18.76 7.92
CA GLU A 126 15.01 18.64 8.79
C GLU A 126 14.09 17.50 8.34
N LYS A 127 13.98 17.28 7.01
CA LYS A 127 13.24 16.14 6.46
C LYS A 127 13.90 14.83 6.86
N MET A 128 15.23 14.75 6.75
CA MET A 128 15.99 13.59 7.16
C MET A 128 15.84 13.31 8.67
N ALA A 129 15.94 14.34 9.51
CA ALA A 129 15.75 14.22 10.96
C ALA A 129 14.34 13.72 11.31
N MET A 130 13.31 14.21 10.61
CA MET A 130 11.94 13.73 10.78
C MET A 130 11.79 12.25 10.38
N MET A 131 12.42 11.83 9.27
CA MET A 131 12.41 10.43 8.83
C MET A 131 13.14 9.51 9.82
N GLN A 132 14.24 9.98 10.43
CA GLN A 132 14.93 9.27 11.51
C GLN A 132 14.07 9.13 12.77
N GLN A 133 13.40 10.21 13.19
CA GLN A 133 12.48 10.17 14.32
C GLN A 133 11.31 9.22 14.07
N ALA A 134 10.73 9.24 12.86
CA ALA A 134 9.68 8.32 12.46
C ALA A 134 10.16 6.86 12.59
N ARG A 135 11.38 6.54 12.11
CA ARG A 135 11.96 5.20 12.25
C ARG A 135 12.13 4.76 13.71
N CYS A 136 12.51 5.67 14.60
CA CYS A 136 12.69 5.34 16.02
C CYS A 136 11.38 5.18 16.79
N LEU A 137 10.32 5.88 16.38
CA LEU A 137 9.07 5.98 17.16
C LEU A 137 7.93 5.16 16.58
N PHE A 138 7.98 4.81 15.30
CA PHE A 138 6.95 4.00 14.67
C PHE A 138 7.06 2.52 15.08
N PRO A 139 5.93 1.79 15.14
CA PRO A 139 5.92 0.36 15.40
C PRO A 139 6.55 -0.41 14.23
N GLU A 140 7.01 -1.63 14.49
CA GLU A 140 7.73 -2.48 13.53
C GLU A 140 7.03 -2.59 12.17
N LYS A 141 5.70 -2.75 12.15
CA LYS A 141 4.93 -2.86 10.89
C LYS A 141 5.03 -1.62 10.01
N SER A 142 5.16 -0.42 10.60
CA SER A 142 5.39 0.82 9.86
C SER A 142 6.84 0.97 9.41
N VAL A 143 7.81 0.34 10.09
CA VAL A 143 9.21 0.40 9.69
C VAL A 143 9.42 -0.27 8.34
N ALA A 144 8.69 -1.36 8.04
CA ALA A 144 8.69 -2.00 6.72
C ALA A 144 8.33 -1.02 5.59
N TRP A 145 7.44 -0.05 5.85
CA TRP A 145 7.15 1.03 4.89
C TRP A 145 8.31 2.00 4.71
N LEU A 146 8.96 2.39 5.80
CA LEU A 146 10.14 3.26 5.71
C LEU A 146 11.25 2.59 4.90
N ASP A 147 11.49 1.32 5.17
CA ASP A 147 12.50 0.47 4.52
C ASP A 147 12.25 0.23 3.02
N ALA A 148 10.98 0.24 2.63
CA ALA A 148 10.56 0.16 1.23
C ALA A 148 10.59 1.52 0.53
N ALA A 149 10.41 2.62 1.27
CA ALA A 149 10.33 3.96 0.69
C ALA A 149 11.70 4.64 0.57
N PHE A 150 12.61 4.41 1.51
CA PHE A 150 13.91 5.10 1.55
C PHE A 150 14.98 4.37 2.38
N VAL A 151 16.22 4.79 2.19
CA VAL A 151 17.37 4.46 3.04
C VAL A 151 17.92 5.76 3.63
N ILE A 152 18.19 5.76 4.94
CA ILE A 152 18.79 6.90 5.62
C ILE A 152 20.31 6.82 5.43
N GLY A 153 20.84 7.61 4.49
CA GLY A 153 22.28 7.77 4.25
C GLY A 153 22.94 8.74 5.24
N THR A 154 24.24 8.99 5.06
CA THR A 154 25.04 9.90 5.92
C THR A 154 24.77 11.38 5.64
N GLU A 155 24.42 11.74 4.40
CA GLU A 155 24.21 13.13 3.98
C GLU A 155 22.77 13.43 3.57
N LYS A 156 22.11 12.51 2.87
CA LYS A 156 20.73 12.64 2.41
C LYS A 156 20.04 11.28 2.37
N PRO A 157 18.70 11.23 2.43
CA PRO A 157 17.97 10.00 2.18
C PRO A 157 18.08 9.61 0.70
N ASP A 158 18.32 8.33 0.45
CA ASP A 158 18.19 7.74 -0.87
C ASP A 158 16.79 7.12 -0.99
N TYR A 159 16.05 7.53 -2.02
CA TYR A 159 14.69 7.04 -2.24
C TYR A 159 14.67 5.85 -3.18
N LEU A 160 13.85 4.85 -2.84
CA LEU A 160 13.74 3.66 -3.67
C LEU A 160 12.82 3.95 -4.87
N PRO A 161 13.24 3.63 -6.11
CA PRO A 161 12.51 4.01 -7.32
C PRO A 161 11.04 3.60 -7.29
N LEU A 162 10.73 2.46 -6.66
CA LEU A 162 9.39 1.91 -6.60
C LEU A 162 8.36 2.81 -5.91
N LEU A 163 8.77 3.57 -4.90
CA LEU A 163 7.89 4.42 -4.10
C LEU A 163 8.24 5.91 -4.24
N GLY A 164 8.86 6.25 -5.38
CA GLY A 164 9.21 7.60 -5.80
C GLY A 164 10.06 8.31 -4.76
N SER A 165 9.74 9.55 -4.40
CA SER A 165 10.51 10.36 -3.45
C SER A 165 10.08 10.14 -1.98
N GLY A 166 10.09 8.87 -1.56
CA GLY A 166 9.75 8.48 -0.18
C GLY A 166 8.25 8.52 0.09
N GLY A 167 7.46 7.90 -0.80
CA GLY A 167 6.01 7.81 -0.68
C GLY A 167 5.22 8.75 -1.61
N ASN A 168 5.91 9.47 -2.50
CA ASN A 168 5.29 10.33 -3.50
C ASN A 168 5.82 10.03 -4.90
N ASP A 169 4.95 10.06 -5.90
CA ASP A 169 5.27 10.05 -7.33
C ASP A 169 4.91 11.42 -7.93
N GLY A 170 5.88 12.33 -7.99
CA GLY A 170 5.63 13.74 -8.28
C GLY A 170 4.65 14.36 -7.27
N ASN A 171 3.50 14.83 -7.76
CA ASN A 171 2.41 15.37 -6.92
C ASN A 171 1.46 14.29 -6.38
N PHE A 172 1.61 13.03 -6.79
CA PHE A 172 0.77 11.93 -6.36
C PHE A 172 1.29 11.33 -5.04
N SER A 173 0.47 11.35 -4.00
CA SER A 173 0.80 10.78 -2.67
C SER A 173 0.28 9.35 -2.55
N PHE A 174 1.17 8.37 -2.39
CA PHE A 174 0.75 6.97 -2.23
C PHE A 174 -0.07 6.77 -0.96
N THR A 175 0.31 7.43 0.14
CA THR A 175 -0.38 7.27 1.43
C THR A 175 -1.79 7.87 1.39
N THR A 176 -1.96 9.05 0.80
CA THR A 176 -3.29 9.67 0.67
C THR A 176 -4.23 8.87 -0.22
N ASN A 177 -3.71 8.33 -1.34
CA ASN A 177 -4.51 7.45 -2.19
C ASN A 177 -4.88 6.15 -1.46
N LEU A 178 -3.98 5.61 -0.66
CA LEU A 178 -4.25 4.41 0.13
C LEU A 178 -5.40 4.64 1.14
N PHE A 179 -5.43 5.78 1.83
CA PHE A 179 -6.51 6.13 2.76
C PHE A 179 -7.86 6.20 2.07
N GLU A 180 -7.90 6.80 0.87
CA GLU A 180 -9.11 6.82 0.04
C GLU A 180 -9.55 5.40 -0.34
N LYS A 181 -8.62 4.52 -0.76
CA LYS A 181 -8.97 3.15 -1.14
C LYS A 181 -9.46 2.33 0.05
N TRP A 182 -8.88 2.52 1.24
CA TRP A 182 -9.39 1.91 2.47
C TRP A 182 -10.80 2.38 2.80
N LEU A 183 -11.09 3.69 2.70
CA LEU A 183 -12.46 4.19 2.92
C LEU A 183 -13.44 3.59 1.91
N ASN A 184 -13.05 3.48 0.64
CA ASN A 184 -13.92 2.94 -0.40
C ASN A 184 -14.18 1.43 -0.23
N THR A 185 -13.18 0.66 0.18
CA THR A 185 -13.25 -0.82 0.19
C THR A 185 -13.53 -1.45 1.54
N LEU A 186 -13.06 -0.82 2.62
CA LEU A 186 -13.01 -1.39 3.97
C LEU A 186 -13.93 -0.68 4.97
N SER A 187 -14.61 0.41 4.58
CA SER A 187 -15.45 1.16 5.52
C SER A 187 -16.67 0.35 5.96
N LYS A 188 -16.84 0.17 7.27
CA LYS A 188 -18.04 -0.47 7.84
C LYS A 188 -19.33 0.34 7.65
N THR A 189 -19.23 1.65 7.38
CA THR A 189 -20.37 2.54 7.12
C THR A 189 -20.83 2.52 5.67
N ASN A 190 -20.14 1.78 4.80
CA ASN A 190 -20.55 1.59 3.41
C ASN A 190 -21.95 0.99 3.32
N SER A 191 -22.74 1.50 2.38
CA SER A 191 -24.02 0.89 1.99
C SER A 191 -23.83 -0.52 1.44
N GLU A 192 -24.88 -1.31 1.44
CA GLU A 192 -24.85 -2.67 0.88
C GLU A 192 -24.39 -2.70 -0.59
N LYS A 193 -24.78 -1.68 -1.37
CA LYS A 193 -24.31 -1.51 -2.75
C LYS A 193 -22.79 -1.34 -2.81
N GLN A 194 -22.23 -0.51 -1.94
CA GLN A 194 -20.78 -0.26 -1.88
C GLN A 194 -20.01 -1.49 -1.39
N LYS A 195 -20.54 -2.22 -0.40
CA LYS A 195 -19.95 -3.49 0.06
C LYS A 195 -19.89 -4.53 -1.05
N ASN A 196 -20.98 -4.69 -1.81
CA ASN A 196 -21.02 -5.59 -2.96
C ASN A 196 -20.08 -5.14 -4.08
N ALA A 197 -19.95 -3.83 -4.32
CA ALA A 197 -18.96 -3.30 -5.26
C ALA A 197 -17.52 -3.65 -4.84
N SER A 198 -17.17 -3.44 -3.56
CA SER A 198 -15.86 -3.80 -2.99
C SER A 198 -15.59 -5.30 -3.12
N LYS A 199 -16.58 -6.16 -2.83
CA LYS A 199 -16.48 -7.61 -3.00
C LYS A 199 -16.21 -8.00 -4.46
N ASN A 200 -16.94 -7.43 -5.41
CA ASN A 200 -16.73 -7.69 -6.83
C ASN A 200 -15.34 -7.22 -7.27
N GLN A 201 -14.93 -6.03 -6.86
CA GLN A 201 -13.59 -5.49 -7.10
C GLN A 201 -12.50 -6.42 -6.53
N LEU A 202 -12.67 -6.95 -5.31
CA LEU A 202 -11.75 -7.93 -4.73
C LEU A 202 -11.67 -9.22 -5.57
N HIS A 203 -12.82 -9.77 -5.98
CA HIS A 203 -12.85 -10.95 -6.86
C HIS A 203 -12.14 -10.69 -8.19
N ALA A 204 -12.28 -9.51 -8.78
CA ALA A 204 -11.57 -9.14 -9.99
C ALA A 204 -10.05 -9.03 -9.76
N ALA A 205 -9.64 -8.43 -8.63
CA ALA A 205 -8.23 -8.29 -8.28
C ALA A 205 -7.55 -9.66 -8.08
N LEU A 206 -8.24 -10.62 -7.44
CA LEU A 206 -7.70 -11.94 -7.14
C LEU A 206 -7.83 -12.93 -8.31
N PHE A 207 -8.96 -12.96 -9.00
CA PHE A 207 -9.33 -14.06 -9.91
C PHE A 207 -9.50 -13.67 -11.38
N LEU A 208 -9.30 -12.39 -11.75
CA LEU A 208 -9.64 -11.86 -13.09
C LEU A 208 -11.12 -12.04 -13.45
N ASN A 209 -12.01 -12.09 -12.47
CA ASN A 209 -13.45 -12.12 -12.74
C ASN A 209 -13.86 -10.76 -13.37
N PRO A 210 -14.61 -10.75 -14.49
CA PRO A 210 -14.99 -9.50 -15.14
C PRO A 210 -15.93 -8.69 -14.24
N VAL A 211 -15.53 -7.45 -13.93
CA VAL A 211 -16.34 -6.47 -13.16
C VAL A 211 -16.24 -5.08 -13.79
N GLY A 212 -17.21 -4.22 -13.50
CA GLY A 212 -17.17 -2.82 -13.91
C GLY A 212 -16.03 -2.07 -13.20
N LEU A 213 -15.19 -1.40 -13.97
CA LEU A 213 -14.03 -0.64 -13.49
C LEU A 213 -14.44 0.78 -13.01
N GLU A 214 -13.79 1.33 -11.98
CA GLU A 214 -13.98 2.71 -11.48
C GLU A 214 -12.75 3.59 -11.73
N LYS A 215 -12.98 4.92 -11.86
CA LYS A 215 -11.94 5.91 -12.19
C LYS A 215 -10.99 6.16 -11.01
N ALA A 216 -9.69 5.91 -11.19
CA ALA A 216 -8.64 6.26 -10.24
C ALA A 216 -7.25 6.39 -10.93
N ALA A 217 -6.31 7.11 -10.34
CA ALA A 217 -4.92 7.20 -10.83
C ALA A 217 -4.01 6.18 -10.12
N ILE A 218 -3.09 5.52 -10.86
CA ILE A 218 -2.17 4.46 -10.37
C ILE A 218 -0.75 4.99 -10.11
N GLY A 219 -0.42 6.18 -10.62
CA GLY A 219 0.97 6.69 -10.65
C GLY A 219 1.89 5.83 -11.55
N GLN A 220 3.18 5.84 -11.25
CA GLN A 220 4.26 5.24 -12.04
C GLN A 220 4.18 3.71 -12.22
N PHE A 221 3.33 3.03 -11.46
CA PHE A 221 3.17 1.60 -11.56
C PHE A 221 2.47 1.15 -12.86
N HIS A 222 1.95 2.06 -13.68
CA HIS A 222 1.38 1.75 -14.99
C HIS A 222 1.77 2.79 -16.08
N PRO A 223 3.02 2.80 -16.57
CA PRO A 223 3.51 3.82 -17.52
C PRO A 223 2.77 3.78 -18.87
N GLY A 224 2.30 2.62 -19.32
CA GLY A 224 1.49 2.48 -20.55
C GLY A 224 0.05 2.99 -20.44
N GLY A 225 -0.34 3.52 -19.28
CA GLY A 225 -1.62 4.17 -19.03
C GLY A 225 -1.46 5.58 -18.47
N ALA A 226 -0.26 6.18 -18.58
CA ALA A 226 -0.10 7.62 -18.47
C ALA A 226 -0.93 8.23 -19.61
N GLY A 227 -2.10 8.77 -19.28
CA GLY A 227 -3.02 9.37 -20.24
C GLY A 227 -2.30 10.26 -21.23
N GLY A 228 -2.57 9.99 -22.50
CA GLY A 228 -2.15 10.70 -23.68
C GLY A 228 -3.12 10.30 -24.80
N ALA A 229 -3.12 11.07 -25.89
CA ALA A 229 -3.97 10.74 -27.04
C ALA A 229 -3.79 9.25 -27.41
N ASN A 230 -4.92 8.51 -27.46
CA ASN A 230 -5.03 7.06 -27.77
C ASN A 230 -4.86 6.04 -26.63
N ALA A 231 -5.08 6.41 -25.35
CA ALA A 231 -5.14 5.44 -24.25
C ALA A 231 -6.44 4.57 -24.25
N SER A 232 -7.45 4.92 -25.07
CA SER A 232 -8.67 4.14 -25.33
C SER A 232 -9.22 4.44 -26.73
N GLN A 233 -10.26 3.72 -27.19
CA GLN A 233 -11.01 4.03 -28.42
C GLN A 233 -11.89 5.27 -28.21
N GLY A 234 -11.25 6.43 -28.03
CA GLY A 234 -11.88 7.72 -27.74
C GLY A 234 -10.83 8.77 -27.41
N VAL A 235 -11.14 10.03 -27.73
CA VAL A 235 -10.19 11.16 -27.72
C VAL A 235 -9.79 11.62 -26.30
N ASP A 236 -10.41 11.09 -25.25
CA ASP A 236 -9.97 11.26 -23.85
C ASP A 236 -10.42 10.03 -23.03
N GLY A 237 -9.50 9.39 -22.29
CA GLY A 237 -9.76 8.20 -21.49
C GLY A 237 -9.30 8.37 -20.04
N ASP A 238 -10.24 8.41 -19.10
CA ASP A 238 -9.94 8.47 -17.67
C ASP A 238 -9.30 7.17 -17.15
N PHE A 239 -8.30 7.32 -16.28
CA PHE A 239 -7.58 6.24 -15.59
C PHE A 239 -8.55 5.39 -14.75
N LEU A 240 -8.56 4.06 -14.90
CA LEU A 240 -9.39 3.15 -14.12
C LEU A 240 -8.51 2.19 -13.32
N VAL A 241 -8.67 2.15 -11.99
CA VAL A 241 -7.90 1.27 -11.08
C VAL A 241 -8.87 0.61 -10.16
N ASN A 242 -8.79 -0.71 -10.09
CA ASN A 242 -9.42 -1.43 -9.02
C ASN A 242 -8.78 -1.02 -7.67
N PRO A 243 -9.54 -0.49 -6.70
CA PRO A 243 -9.01 -0.09 -5.40
C PRO A 243 -8.21 -1.20 -4.68
N TRP A 244 -8.61 -2.45 -4.84
CA TRP A 244 -7.93 -3.61 -4.26
C TRP A 244 -6.57 -3.87 -4.88
N ASP A 245 -6.42 -3.66 -6.20
CA ASP A 245 -5.11 -3.77 -6.86
C ASP A 245 -4.13 -2.76 -6.24
N PHE A 246 -4.56 -1.51 -6.04
CA PHE A 246 -3.72 -0.48 -5.43
C PHE A 246 -3.30 -0.84 -3.99
N ILE A 247 -4.25 -1.31 -3.17
CA ILE A 247 -3.96 -1.76 -1.79
C ILE A 247 -2.91 -2.87 -1.84
N PHE A 248 -3.11 -3.90 -2.65
CA PHE A 248 -2.17 -5.02 -2.72
C PHE A 248 -0.81 -4.66 -3.33
N ILE A 249 -0.74 -3.71 -4.27
CA ILE A 249 0.52 -3.21 -4.82
C ILE A 249 1.34 -2.53 -3.72
N ILE A 250 0.72 -1.63 -2.96
CA ILE A 250 1.41 -0.92 -1.87
C ILE A 250 1.82 -1.91 -0.77
N GLU A 251 0.92 -2.81 -0.37
CA GLU A 251 1.25 -3.85 0.59
C GLU A 251 2.40 -4.72 0.04
N GLY A 252 2.35 -5.19 -1.20
CA GLY A 252 3.43 -6.00 -1.79
C GLY A 252 4.77 -5.28 -1.93
N SER A 253 4.76 -3.96 -2.15
CA SER A 253 5.97 -3.15 -2.26
C SER A 253 6.86 -3.26 -1.02
N LEU A 254 6.30 -3.52 0.17
CA LEU A 254 7.10 -3.62 1.39
C LEU A 254 7.94 -4.90 1.47
N MET A 255 7.68 -5.90 0.62
CA MET A 255 8.57 -7.07 0.48
C MET A 255 9.86 -6.75 -0.28
N LEU A 256 9.93 -5.60 -0.97
CA LEU A 256 11.06 -5.20 -1.80
C LEU A 256 11.97 -4.15 -1.13
N ALA A 257 12.05 -4.15 0.21
CA ALA A 257 13.00 -3.33 0.96
C ALA A 257 14.43 -3.41 0.37
N SER A 258 15.18 -2.31 0.41
CA SER A 258 16.49 -2.24 -0.28
C SER A 258 17.46 -3.34 0.17
N ALA A 259 18.37 -3.74 -0.72
CA ALA A 259 19.45 -4.66 -0.38
C ALA A 259 20.26 -4.17 0.84
N THR A 260 20.47 -2.85 0.95
CA THR A 260 21.16 -2.22 2.10
C THR A 260 20.38 -2.40 3.40
N VAL A 261 19.06 -2.19 3.39
CA VAL A 261 18.21 -2.46 4.56
C VAL A 261 18.28 -3.95 4.92
N ARG A 262 18.14 -4.84 3.94
CA ARG A 262 18.21 -6.29 4.18
C ARG A 262 19.57 -6.75 4.72
N GLN A 263 20.67 -6.18 4.23
CA GLN A 263 22.02 -6.47 4.73
C GLN A 263 22.22 -5.95 6.16
N LEU A 264 21.77 -4.72 6.45
CA LEU A 264 21.85 -4.15 7.80
C LEU A 264 20.95 -4.93 8.78
N GLN A 265 19.76 -5.34 8.36
CA GLN A 265 18.85 -6.18 9.16
C GLN A 265 19.38 -7.60 9.36
N ALA A 266 20.04 -8.18 8.35
CA ALA A 266 20.70 -9.49 8.44
C ALA A 266 22.07 -9.44 9.17
N GLY A 267 22.47 -8.29 9.71
CA GLY A 267 23.76 -8.11 10.41
C GLY A 267 24.99 -8.19 9.50
N ALA A 268 24.81 -8.19 8.18
CA ALA A 268 25.89 -8.26 7.20
C ALA A 268 26.53 -6.87 7.04
N ARG A 269 27.57 -6.59 7.84
CA ARG A 269 28.50 -5.48 7.55
C ARG A 269 29.34 -5.85 6.33
N SER A 270 28.91 -5.49 5.13
CA SER A 270 29.86 -5.38 4.02
C SER A 270 30.51 -4.00 4.08
N ARG A 271 31.82 -3.95 4.31
CA ARG A 271 32.62 -2.75 4.08
C ARG A 271 32.76 -2.62 2.57
N ALA A 272 32.13 -1.61 1.97
CA ALA A 272 32.48 -1.18 0.63
C ALA A 272 33.75 -0.32 0.74
N SER A 273 34.84 -0.87 0.21
CA SER A 273 36.08 -0.16 -0.12
C SER A 273 35.94 0.60 -1.44
#